data_AF-A0AAE4D8Z4-F1
#
_entry.id   AF-A0AAE4D8Z4-F1
#
_cell.length_a   1.000
_cell.length_b   1.000
_cell.length_c   1.000
_cell.angle_alpha   90.00
_cell.angle_beta   90.00
_cell.angle_gamma   90.00
#
_symmetry.space_group_name_H-M   'P 1'
#
loop_
_entity.id
_entity.type
_entity.pdbx_description
1 polymer ?
#
loop_
_entity_poly.entity_id
_entity_poly.type
_entity_poly.pdbx_seq_one_letter_code
_entity_poly.pdbx_strand_id
1 'polypeptide(L)'
;MNTWIHEHPDWPHFKWDDQKITPKLIDLRHKQGYLLGRMDSFGFNLKQDANLQVLIKDVITSSAIEGERLDKFEVRSSISRRLGLDVG
;
A
#
# COMPACT_ATOMS: atom_id res chain seq x y z
N MET A 1 17.27 13.75 -18.38
CA MET A 1 15.89 13.22 -18.48
C MET A 1 15.92 11.82 -17.89
N ASN A 2 15.06 11.51 -16.92
CA ASN A 2 14.92 10.14 -16.43
C ASN A 2 14.07 9.38 -17.45
N THR A 3 14.66 8.34 -18.04
CA THR A 3 13.96 7.38 -18.91
C THR A 3 12.95 6.60 -18.08
N TRP A 4 11.70 6.53 -18.54
CA TRP A 4 10.67 5.72 -17.89
C TRP A 4 11.03 4.23 -18.03
N ILE A 5 10.60 3.38 -17.09
CA ILE A 5 11.02 1.96 -17.08
C ILE A 5 10.63 1.25 -18.39
N HIS A 6 9.47 1.60 -18.96
CA HIS A 6 8.97 1.06 -20.23
C HIS A 6 9.72 1.55 -21.48
N GLU A 7 10.55 2.58 -21.35
CA GLU A 7 11.39 3.10 -22.45
C GLU A 7 12.75 2.37 -22.53
N HIS A 8 13.06 1.47 -21.60
CA HIS A 8 14.27 0.67 -21.67
C HIS A 8 14.21 -0.34 -22.82
N PRO A 9 15.29 -0.51 -23.61
CA PRO A 9 15.34 -1.48 -24.72
C PRO A 9 15.04 -2.92 -24.31
N ASP A 10 15.42 -3.29 -23.08
CA ASP A 10 15.23 -4.64 -22.53
C ASP A 10 13.85 -4.81 -21.85
N TRP A 11 12.96 -3.82 -21.89
CA TRP A 11 11.61 -3.98 -21.35
C TRP A 11 10.76 -4.92 -22.25
N PRO A 12 9.98 -5.88 -21.69
CA PRO A 12 9.80 -6.22 -20.28
C PRO A 12 10.66 -7.42 -19.82
N HIS A 13 11.77 -7.70 -20.50
CA HIS A 13 12.64 -8.86 -20.26
C HIS A 13 13.53 -8.67 -19.02
N PHE A 14 12.93 -8.81 -17.84
CA PHE A 14 13.65 -8.73 -16.57
C PHE A 14 14.62 -9.90 -16.39
N LYS A 15 15.79 -9.59 -15.81
CA LYS A 15 16.77 -10.58 -15.36
C LYS A 15 16.78 -10.61 -13.84
N TRP A 16 16.70 -11.80 -13.28
CA TRP A 16 16.79 -12.02 -11.84
C TRP A 16 18.26 -12.07 -11.40
N ASP A 17 18.60 -11.32 -10.36
CA ASP A 17 19.94 -11.27 -9.77
C ASP A 17 19.82 -11.41 -8.25
N ASP A 18 20.00 -12.64 -7.76
CA ASP A 18 19.89 -12.97 -6.34
C ASP A 18 20.84 -12.14 -5.47
N GLN A 19 22.05 -11.87 -5.95
CA GLN A 19 23.07 -11.16 -5.18
C GLN A 19 22.65 -9.70 -4.93
N LYS A 20 21.89 -9.11 -5.87
CA LYS A 20 21.36 -7.74 -5.73
C LYS A 20 20.03 -7.69 -4.99
N ILE A 21 19.15 -8.66 -5.20
CA ILE A 21 17.77 -8.63 -4.70
C ILE A 21 17.70 -9.14 -3.25
N THR A 22 18.44 -10.21 -2.92
CA THR A 22 18.36 -10.88 -1.61
C THR A 22 18.62 -9.94 -0.43
N PRO A 23 19.69 -9.12 -0.42
CA PRO A 23 19.95 -8.22 0.71
C PRO A 23 18.81 -7.21 0.94
N LYS A 24 18.21 -6.70 -0.15
CA LYS A 24 17.09 -5.75 -0.10
C LYS A 24 15.82 -6.42 0.43
N LEU A 25 15.55 -7.65 0.00
CA LEU A 25 14.40 -8.41 0.48
C LEU A 25 14.51 -8.75 1.95
N ILE A 26 15.71 -9.10 2.44
CA ILE A 26 15.94 -9.39 3.86
C ILE A 26 15.64 -8.15 4.71
N ASP A 27 16.19 -6.99 4.34
CA ASP A 27 15.93 -5.73 5.05
C ASP A 27 14.43 -5.36 5.05
N LEU A 28 13.77 -5.51 3.90
CA LEU A 28 12.33 -5.27 3.78
C LEU A 28 11.52 -6.20 4.68
N ARG A 29 11.82 -7.50 4.68
CA ARG A 29 11.12 -8.49 5.52
C ARG A 29 11.32 -8.22 7.00
N HIS A 30 12.51 -7.80 7.41
CA HIS A 30 12.78 -7.43 8.79
C HIS A 30 11.92 -6.23 9.22
N LYS A 31 11.86 -5.17 8.41
CA LYS A 31 11.01 -4.00 8.66
C LYS A 31 9.52 -4.35 8.69
N GLN A 32 9.08 -5.20 7.77
CA GLN A 32 7.69 -5.67 7.71
C GLN A 32 7.33 -6.47 8.97
N GLY A 33 8.18 -7.41 9.39
CA GLY A 33 7.97 -8.19 10.61
C GLY A 33 7.92 -7.30 11.86
N TYR A 34 8.81 -6.32 11.97
CA TYR A 34 8.77 -5.34 13.05
C TYR A 34 7.46 -4.55 13.09
N LEU A 35 6.99 -4.07 11.94
CA LEU A 35 5.71 -3.36 11.84
C LEU A 35 4.53 -4.25 12.25
N LEU A 36 4.47 -5.48 11.76
CA LEU A 36 3.41 -6.43 12.10
C LEU A 36 3.39 -6.75 13.59
N GLY A 37 4.56 -7.01 14.20
CA GLY A 37 4.66 -7.25 15.64
C GLY A 37 4.21 -6.05 16.48
N ARG A 38 4.54 -4.82 16.04
CA ARG A 38 4.05 -3.58 16.67
C ARG A 38 2.54 -3.45 16.51
N MET A 39 2.01 -3.73 15.31
CA MET A 39 0.57 -3.71 15.08
C MET A 39 -0.14 -4.72 15.97
N ASP A 40 0.44 -5.89 16.19
CA ASP A 40 -0.15 -6.93 17.03
C ASP A 40 -0.31 -6.54 18.49
N SER A 41 0.54 -5.65 18.99
CA SER A 41 0.40 -5.06 20.32
C SER A 41 -0.77 -4.07 20.46
N PHE A 42 -1.36 -3.60 19.35
CA PHE A 42 -2.51 -2.72 19.38
C PHE A 42 -3.83 -3.50 19.48
N GLY A 43 -4.82 -2.91 20.17
CA GLY A 43 -6.18 -3.44 20.24
C GLY A 43 -6.86 -3.51 18.86
N PHE A 44 -7.87 -4.38 18.74
CA PHE A 44 -8.58 -4.66 17.50
C PHE A 44 -9.08 -3.38 16.78
N ASN A 45 -9.65 -2.43 17.53
CA ASN A 45 -10.19 -1.18 16.97
C ASN A 45 -9.09 -0.31 16.32
N LEU A 46 -7.93 -0.19 16.95
CA LEU A 46 -6.83 0.61 16.40
C LEU A 46 -6.25 -0.01 15.12
N LYS A 47 -6.19 -1.35 15.05
CA LYS A 47 -5.81 -2.06 13.82
C LYS A 47 -6.82 -1.80 12.69
N GLN A 48 -8.11 -1.86 12.98
CA GLN A 48 -9.17 -1.58 11.99
C GLN A 48 -9.11 -0.14 11.49
N ASP A 49 -8.94 0.84 12.39
CA ASP A 49 -8.81 2.24 12.01
C ASP A 49 -7.57 2.50 11.15
N ALA A 50 -6.42 1.91 11.52
CA ALA A 50 -5.19 2.02 10.73
C ALA A 50 -5.38 1.45 9.33
N ASN A 51 -5.99 0.27 9.20
CA ASN A 51 -6.29 -0.35 7.91
C ASN A 51 -7.25 0.51 7.07
N LEU A 52 -8.30 1.06 7.69
CA LEU A 52 -9.24 1.95 7.01
C LEU A 52 -8.53 3.20 6.48
N GLN A 53 -7.65 3.82 7.27
CA GLN A 53 -6.88 4.99 6.82
C GLN A 53 -5.94 4.66 5.65
N VAL A 54 -5.28 3.50 5.68
CA VAL A 54 -4.41 3.06 4.57
C VAL A 54 -5.22 2.90 3.30
N LEU A 55 -6.36 2.21 3.35
CA LEU A 55 -7.21 1.99 2.17
C LEU A 55 -7.78 3.29 1.60
N ILE A 56 -8.22 4.23 2.46
CA ILE A 56 -8.68 5.55 2.02
C ILE A 56 -7.55 6.28 1.28
N LYS A 57 -6.34 6.27 1.85
CA LYS A 57 -5.19 6.93 1.26
C LYS A 57 -4.81 6.31 -0.08
N ASP A 58 -4.78 4.98 -0.15
CA ASP A 58 -4.43 4.26 -1.36
C ASP A 58 -5.41 4.59 -2.49
N VAL A 59 -6.72 4.54 -2.24
CA VAL A 59 -7.75 4.90 -3.23
C VAL A 59 -7.61 6.33 -3.71
N ILE A 60 -7.47 7.30 -2.81
CA ILE A 60 -7.34 8.72 -3.19
C ILE A 60 -6.08 8.95 -4.00
N THR A 61 -4.96 8.35 -3.59
CA THR A 61 -3.67 8.56 -4.26
C THR A 61 -3.59 7.83 -5.60
N SER A 62 -4.12 6.62 -5.73
CA SER A 62 -4.18 5.91 -7.01
C SER A 62 -5.11 6.61 -7.99
N SER A 63 -6.29 7.05 -7.53
CA SER A 63 -7.22 7.81 -8.38
C SER A 63 -6.63 9.14 -8.85
N ALA A 64 -5.88 9.83 -8.00
CA ALA A 64 -5.22 11.07 -8.40
C ALA A 64 -4.18 10.88 -9.51
N ILE A 65 -3.52 9.71 -9.58
CA ILE A 65 -2.60 9.36 -10.68
C ILE A 65 -3.37 9.24 -12.01
N GLU A 66 -4.60 8.73 -11.96
CA GLU A 66 -5.50 8.61 -13.13
C GLU A 66 -6.25 9.92 -13.46
N GLY A 67 -5.98 11.00 -12.73
CA GLY A 67 -6.63 12.31 -12.92
C GLY A 67 -7.95 12.49 -12.16
N GLU A 68 -8.37 11.49 -11.40
CA GLU A 68 -9.60 11.49 -10.62
C GLU A 68 -9.40 12.11 -9.23
N ARG A 69 -10.27 13.06 -8.85
CA ARG A 69 -10.25 13.69 -7.53
C ARG A 69 -11.45 13.26 -6.72
N LEU A 70 -11.25 12.27 -5.85
CA LEU A 70 -12.29 11.73 -5.00
C LEU A 70 -12.39 12.49 -3.67
N ASP A 71 -13.62 12.69 -3.19
CA ASP A 71 -13.84 13.23 -1.85
C ASP A 71 -13.46 12.20 -0.77
N LYS A 72 -12.69 12.65 0.22
CA LYS A 72 -12.16 11.77 1.27
C LYS A 72 -13.27 11.19 2.15
N PHE A 73 -14.34 11.93 2.41
CA PHE A 73 -15.44 11.46 3.24
C PHE A 73 -16.32 10.44 2.51
N GLU A 74 -16.56 10.64 1.21
CA GLU A 74 -17.25 9.66 0.38
C GLU A 74 -16.48 8.34 0.27
N VAL A 75 -15.18 8.42 0.01
CA VAL A 75 -14.30 7.23 -0.04
C VAL A 75 -14.30 6.51 1.31
N ARG A 76 -14.21 7.25 2.42
CA ARG A 76 -14.29 6.67 3.77
C ARG A 76 -15.61 5.95 3.98
N SER A 77 -16.75 6.60 3.69
CA SER A 77 -18.09 6.02 3.87
C SER A 77 -18.26 4.73 3.06
N SER A 78 -17.83 4.73 1.79
CA SER A 78 -17.87 3.56 0.91
C SER A 78 -17.03 2.40 1.45
N ILE A 79 -15.79 2.67 1.90
CA ILE A 79 -14.88 1.64 2.44
C ILE A 79 -15.40 1.11 3.79
N SER A 80 -15.83 1.98 4.70
CA SER A 80 -16.40 1.57 5.99
C SER A 80 -17.60 0.64 5.82
N ARG A 81 -18.52 0.97 4.91
CA ARG A 81 -19.69 0.13 4.60
C ARG A 81 -19.29 -1.24 4.04
N ARG A 82 -18.32 -1.26 3.12
CA ARG A 82 -17.85 -2.50 2.48
C ARG A 82 -17.07 -3.42 3.44
N LEU A 83 -16.43 -2.84 4.45
CA LEU A 83 -15.70 -3.58 5.49
C LEU A 83 -16.56 -3.90 6.73
N GLY A 84 -17.85 -3.52 6.75
CA GLY A 84 -18.73 -3.75 7.90
C GLY A 84 -18.35 -2.96 9.15
N LEU A 85 -17.62 -1.85 8.99
CA LEU A 85 -17.17 -0.98 10.09
C LEU A 85 -18.20 0.09 10.47
N ASP A 86 -19.24 0.26 9.65
CA ASP A 86 -20.32 1.24 9.80
C ASP A 86 -21.55 0.65 10.54
N VAL A 87 -21.39 -0.55 11.12
CA VAL A 87 -22.47 -1.29 11.80
C VAL A 87 -22.25 -1.19 13.31
N GLY A 88 -22.65 -0.05 13.87
CA GLY A 88 -22.61 0.26 15.30
C GLY A 88 -23.40 1.51 15.62
#